data_AF-A0A3A0BC48-F1
#
_entry.id   AF-A0A3A0BC48-F1
#
_cell.length_a   1.000
_cell.length_b   1.000
_cell.length_c   1.000
_cell.angle_alpha   90.00
_cell.angle_beta   90.00
_cell.angle_gamma   90.00
#
_symmetry.space_group_name_H-M   'P 1'
#
loop_
_entity.id
_entity.type
_entity.pdbx_description
1 polymer ?
#
loop_
_entity_poly.entity_id
_entity_poly.type
_entity_poly.pdbx_seq_one_letter_code
_entity_poly.pdbx_strand_id
1 'polypeptide(L)'
;MCAVELIRRPKNMNTFQNNNRSQELEDRLIRQKRRYGIAYGVVVGLAFTVAVWGWDGYMLSQAHGFLPWTKFTLGGSACALAGGLAGWVTSRLERWLFTLSAWLAAGFFFAWLIVSVPLQIAPQVSVWFEPQLAQALELGGAEHLPMRVAADSLWTVPFILLAGGFQNLLVESAIFAANSVGNVAPFLAGALIVSICGTVADNFNNEPLRSAMLAMDRTVQFVLDSRDVNADPAASRKNHAGSLRGIKDQITQDRAMTITGYSSDLGEVRIAIQFETLLADCTVIYNQPIICKPAQGSD
;
A
#
# COMPACT_ATOMS: atom_id res chain seq x y z
N MET A 1 -66.63 -50.97 37.15
CA MET A 1 -65.92 -50.00 38.03
C MET A 1 -64.82 -49.37 37.22
N CYS A 2 -64.87 -48.06 37.08
CA CYS A 2 -64.22 -47.28 36.03
C CYS A 2 -62.69 -47.25 36.14
N ALA A 3 -62.06 -47.33 34.97
CA ALA A 3 -60.65 -47.15 34.73
C ALA A 3 -60.19 -45.72 35.06
N VAL A 4 -59.14 -45.62 35.87
CA VAL A 4 -58.43 -44.38 36.17
C VAL A 4 -57.29 -44.26 35.17
N GLU A 5 -57.50 -43.44 34.14
CA GLU A 5 -56.51 -43.17 33.11
C GLU A 5 -55.64 -41.99 33.54
N LEU A 6 -54.43 -42.31 34.03
CA LEU A 6 -53.40 -41.37 34.46
C LEU A 6 -52.81 -40.62 33.25
N ILE A 7 -53.31 -39.41 33.00
CA ILE A 7 -52.73 -38.46 32.05
C ILE A 7 -51.41 -37.93 32.63
N ARG A 8 -50.30 -38.56 32.24
CA ARG A 8 -48.93 -38.15 32.56
C ARG A 8 -48.55 -36.93 31.71
N ARG A 9 -48.75 -35.71 32.22
CA ARG A 9 -48.27 -34.49 31.53
C ARG A 9 -46.74 -34.52 31.39
N PRO A 10 -46.16 -34.32 30.19
CA PRO A 10 -44.72 -34.32 30.01
C PRO A 10 -44.10 -33.03 30.62
N LYS A 11 -43.32 -33.19 31.68
CA LYS A 11 -42.60 -32.11 32.38
C LYS A 11 -41.37 -31.56 31.63
N ASN A 12 -41.15 -31.95 30.37
CA ASN A 12 -39.87 -31.76 29.65
C ASN A 12 -39.90 -30.84 28.41
N MET A 13 -41.02 -30.19 28.08
CA MET A 13 -41.08 -29.41 26.83
C MET A 13 -40.32 -28.06 26.89
N ASN A 14 -40.25 -27.43 28.06
CA ASN A 14 -39.55 -26.13 28.22
C ASN A 14 -38.02 -26.26 28.13
N THR A 15 -37.46 -27.39 28.56
CA THR A 15 -36.00 -27.63 28.55
C THR A 15 -35.46 -27.76 27.13
N PHE A 16 -36.24 -28.39 26.24
CA PHE A 16 -35.85 -28.57 24.84
C PHE A 16 -35.82 -27.25 24.07
N GLN A 17 -36.83 -26.38 24.28
CA GLN A 17 -36.85 -25.05 23.64
C GLN A 17 -35.70 -24.15 24.10
N ASN A 18 -35.31 -24.21 25.38
CA ASN A 18 -34.21 -23.41 25.90
C ASN A 18 -32.85 -23.82 25.30
N ASN A 19 -32.60 -25.13 25.14
CA ASN A 19 -31.36 -25.63 24.55
C ASN A 19 -31.20 -25.24 23.06
N ASN A 20 -32.29 -25.29 22.29
CA ASN A 20 -32.22 -24.89 20.87
C ASN A 20 -31.91 -23.39 20.73
N ARG A 21 -32.47 -22.56 21.62
CA ARG A 21 -32.25 -21.10 21.59
C ARG A 21 -30.82 -20.72 21.99
N SER A 22 -30.23 -21.43 22.96
CA SER A 22 -28.83 -21.19 23.34
C SER A 22 -27.87 -21.59 22.22
N GLN A 23 -28.08 -22.74 21.60
CA GLN A 23 -27.26 -23.19 20.45
C GLN A 23 -27.36 -22.21 19.28
N GLU A 24 -28.56 -21.73 18.95
CA GLU A 24 -28.74 -20.77 17.86
C GLU A 24 -28.02 -19.43 18.13
N LEU A 25 -28.03 -18.98 19.40
CA LEU A 25 -27.34 -17.77 19.81
C LEU A 25 -25.82 -17.93 19.70
N GLU A 26 -25.27 -19.04 20.17
CA GLU A 26 -23.84 -19.37 20.07
C GLU A 26 -23.39 -19.40 18.60
N ASP A 27 -24.14 -20.05 17.72
CA ASP A 27 -23.85 -20.11 16.28
C ASP A 27 -23.91 -18.74 15.60
N ARG A 28 -24.79 -17.84 16.06
CA ARG A 28 -24.85 -16.46 15.57
C ARG A 28 -23.61 -15.66 16.02
N LEU A 29 -23.21 -15.79 17.29
CA LEU A 29 -22.04 -15.11 17.84
C LEU A 29 -20.74 -15.57 17.15
N ILE A 30 -20.56 -16.87 16.93
CA ILE A 30 -19.38 -17.41 16.24
C ILE A 30 -19.30 -16.87 14.79
N ARG A 31 -20.42 -16.85 14.06
CA ARG A 31 -20.46 -16.30 12.70
C ARG A 31 -20.17 -14.80 12.68
N GLN A 32 -20.68 -14.06 13.65
CA GLN A 32 -20.41 -12.64 13.79
C GLN A 32 -18.93 -12.38 14.08
N LYS A 33 -18.33 -13.07 15.05
CA LYS A 33 -16.90 -12.97 15.38
C LYS A 33 -16.00 -13.18 14.16
N ARG A 34 -16.31 -14.18 13.33
CA ARG A 34 -15.57 -14.44 12.09
C ARG A 34 -15.68 -13.31 11.06
N ARG A 35 -16.89 -12.76 10.87
CA ARG A 35 -17.09 -11.61 9.96
C ARG A 35 -16.35 -10.37 10.45
N TYR A 36 -16.41 -10.08 11.75
CA TYR A 36 -15.67 -8.97 12.36
C TYR A 36 -14.15 -9.18 12.24
N GLY A 37 -13.65 -10.40 12.43
CA GLY A 37 -12.24 -10.72 12.23
C GLY A 37 -11.75 -10.44 10.81
N ILE A 38 -12.49 -10.91 9.79
CA ILE A 38 -12.19 -10.61 8.37
C ILE A 38 -12.21 -9.11 8.12
N ALA A 39 -13.29 -8.43 8.51
CA ALA A 39 -13.43 -6.99 8.30
C ALA A 39 -12.31 -6.20 8.98
N TYR A 40 -11.90 -6.60 10.19
CA TYR A 40 -10.84 -5.96 10.94
C TYR A 40 -9.52 -6.07 10.17
N GLY A 41 -9.18 -7.28 9.73
CA GLY A 41 -7.99 -7.54 8.93
C GLY A 41 -7.96 -6.75 7.61
N VAL A 42 -9.10 -6.66 6.91
CA VAL A 42 -9.23 -5.86 5.68
C VAL A 42 -9.02 -4.38 5.96
N VAL A 43 -9.64 -3.82 7.00
CA VAL A 43 -9.48 -2.40 7.36
C VAL A 43 -8.03 -2.10 7.73
N VAL A 44 -7.38 -2.96 8.52
CA VAL A 44 -5.97 -2.83 8.86
C VAL A 44 -5.09 -2.85 7.60
N GLY A 45 -5.32 -3.79 6.69
CA GLY A 45 -4.60 -3.85 5.41
C GLY A 45 -4.78 -2.58 4.57
N LEU A 46 -6.02 -2.09 4.41
CA LEU A 46 -6.32 -0.89 3.64
C LEU A 46 -5.76 0.39 4.29
N ALA A 47 -5.88 0.54 5.61
CA ALA A 47 -5.34 1.70 6.34
C ALA A 47 -3.82 1.78 6.22
N PHE A 48 -3.14 0.63 6.25
CA PHE A 48 -1.72 0.53 5.98
C PHE A 48 -1.39 0.98 4.54
N THR A 49 -2.10 0.45 3.53
CA THR A 49 -1.90 0.84 2.12
C THR A 49 -2.11 2.33 1.87
N VAL A 50 -3.15 2.94 2.44
CA VAL A 50 -3.41 4.38 2.31
C VAL A 50 -2.23 5.18 2.85
N ALA A 51 -1.67 4.78 3.99
CA ALA A 51 -0.52 5.46 4.58
C ALA A 51 0.77 5.25 3.77
N VAL A 52 1.01 4.05 3.23
CA VAL A 52 2.23 3.73 2.47
C VAL A 52 2.22 4.32 1.06
N TRP A 53 1.12 4.24 0.33
CA TRP A 53 1.07 4.57 -1.11
C TRP A 53 -0.02 5.57 -1.49
N GLY A 54 -0.95 5.90 -0.59
CA GLY A 54 -2.05 6.82 -0.91
C GLY A 54 -1.55 8.23 -1.21
N TRP A 55 -0.67 8.76 -0.37
CA TRP A 55 -0.04 10.06 -0.60
C TRP A 55 0.86 10.05 -1.84
N ASP A 56 1.53 8.94 -2.08
CA ASP A 56 2.37 8.74 -3.27
C ASP A 56 1.56 8.88 -4.55
N GLY A 57 0.47 8.12 -4.69
CA GLY A 57 -0.38 8.17 -5.87
C GLY A 57 -0.98 9.55 -6.10
N TYR A 58 -1.39 10.25 -5.04
CA TYR A 58 -1.90 11.61 -5.15
C TYR A 58 -0.85 12.57 -5.71
N MET A 59 0.36 12.58 -5.16
CA MET A 59 1.43 13.48 -5.61
C MET A 59 1.90 13.16 -7.02
N LEU A 60 2.06 11.89 -7.37
CA LEU A 60 2.46 11.49 -8.72
C LEU A 60 1.38 11.84 -9.76
N SER A 61 0.10 11.84 -9.39
CA SER A 61 -0.98 12.27 -10.30
C SER A 61 -0.93 13.75 -10.65
N GLN A 62 -0.36 14.59 -9.77
CA GLN A 62 -0.16 16.02 -10.02
C GLN A 62 1.11 16.30 -10.84
N ALA A 63 2.03 15.34 -10.92
CA ALA A 63 3.34 15.51 -11.55
C ALA A 63 3.51 14.65 -12.82
N HIS A 64 2.41 14.47 -13.57
CA HIS A 64 2.41 13.73 -14.83
C HIS A 64 2.99 12.31 -14.72
N GLY A 65 2.81 11.66 -13.57
CA GLY A 65 3.27 10.29 -13.35
C GLY A 65 2.51 9.30 -14.22
N PHE A 66 3.23 8.36 -14.82
CA PHE A 66 2.65 7.24 -15.55
C PHE A 66 2.01 6.26 -14.57
N LEU A 67 0.69 6.04 -14.72
CA LEU A 67 -0.11 5.16 -13.87
C LEU A 67 0.11 5.39 -12.35
N PRO A 68 -0.19 6.60 -11.84
CA PRO A 68 0.23 7.02 -10.50
C PRO A 68 -0.39 6.18 -9.37
N TRP A 69 -1.55 5.56 -9.61
CA TRP A 69 -2.28 4.76 -8.64
C TRP A 69 -1.92 3.27 -8.63
N THR A 70 -1.04 2.81 -9.50
CA THR A 70 -0.71 1.37 -9.64
C THR A 70 -0.18 0.76 -8.35
N LYS A 71 0.72 1.47 -7.65
CA LYS A 71 1.27 0.97 -6.38
C LYS A 71 0.16 0.81 -5.32
N PHE A 72 -0.73 1.80 -5.24
CA PHE A 72 -1.85 1.79 -4.30
C PHE A 72 -2.85 0.66 -4.59
N THR A 73 -3.20 0.43 -5.85
CA THR A 73 -4.19 -0.61 -6.21
C THR A 73 -3.63 -2.03 -6.03
N LEU A 74 -2.39 -2.27 -6.49
CA LEU A 74 -1.74 -3.58 -6.36
C LEU A 74 -1.38 -3.89 -4.91
N GLY A 75 -0.74 -2.95 -4.22
CA GLY A 75 -0.43 -3.09 -2.80
C GLY A 75 -1.69 -3.19 -1.94
N GLY A 76 -2.71 -2.39 -2.24
CA GLY A 76 -3.97 -2.35 -1.50
C GLY A 76 -4.77 -3.63 -1.58
N SER A 77 -4.91 -4.19 -2.78
CA SER A 77 -5.59 -5.47 -2.96
C SER A 77 -4.85 -6.59 -2.24
N ALA A 78 -3.52 -6.67 -2.37
CA ALA A 78 -2.71 -7.69 -1.70
C ALA A 78 -2.74 -7.56 -0.16
N CYS A 79 -2.58 -6.34 0.37
CA CYS A 79 -2.63 -6.08 1.81
C CYS A 79 -4.02 -6.36 2.40
N ALA A 80 -5.10 -5.97 1.72
CA ALA A 80 -6.46 -6.25 2.17
C ALA A 80 -6.75 -7.75 2.22
N LEU A 81 -6.32 -8.52 1.21
CA LEU A 81 -6.48 -9.97 1.18
C LEU A 81 -5.68 -10.65 2.29
N ALA A 82 -4.39 -10.34 2.42
CA ALA A 82 -3.54 -10.93 3.46
C ALA A 82 -3.99 -10.54 4.88
N GLY A 83 -4.36 -9.27 5.09
CA GLY A 83 -4.94 -8.81 6.35
C GLY A 83 -6.26 -9.52 6.67
N GLY A 84 -7.17 -9.60 5.71
CA GLY A 84 -8.44 -10.33 5.86
C GLY A 84 -8.26 -11.81 6.19
N LEU A 85 -7.28 -12.48 5.55
CA LEU A 85 -6.92 -13.86 5.86
C LEU A 85 -6.34 -14.00 7.28
N ALA A 86 -5.43 -13.11 7.69
CA ALA A 86 -4.89 -13.12 9.06
C ALA A 86 -5.98 -12.88 10.12
N GLY A 87 -6.87 -11.94 9.85
CA GLY A 87 -8.03 -11.65 10.69
C GLY A 87 -9.01 -12.81 10.80
N TRP A 88 -9.26 -13.49 9.68
CA TRP A 88 -10.06 -14.72 9.64
C TRP A 88 -9.45 -15.85 10.47
N VAL A 89 -8.17 -16.16 10.27
CA VAL A 89 -7.46 -17.23 11.00
C VAL A 89 -7.49 -16.96 12.50
N THR A 90 -7.20 -15.72 12.90
CA THR A 90 -7.24 -15.26 14.29
C THR A 90 -8.62 -15.50 14.92
N SER A 91 -9.69 -15.10 14.22
CA SER A 91 -11.07 -15.29 14.69
C SER A 91 -11.54 -16.74 14.71
N ARG A 92 -10.88 -17.63 13.96
CA ARG A 92 -11.27 -19.04 13.84
C ARG A 92 -10.61 -19.92 14.90
N LEU A 93 -9.34 -19.66 15.21
CA LEU A 93 -8.53 -20.59 16.01
C LEU A 93 -8.46 -20.20 17.48
N GLU A 94 -8.69 -18.93 17.84
CA GLU A 94 -8.73 -18.39 19.23
C GLU A 94 -7.50 -18.70 20.10
N ARG A 95 -6.48 -19.35 19.57
CA ARG A 95 -5.21 -19.61 20.25
C ARG A 95 -4.24 -18.50 19.90
N TRP A 96 -3.59 -17.96 20.94
CA TRP A 96 -2.65 -16.86 20.81
C TRP A 96 -1.49 -17.18 19.84
N LEU A 97 -0.99 -18.43 19.84
CA LEU A 97 0.08 -18.86 18.93
C LEU A 97 -0.31 -18.70 17.46
N PHE A 98 -1.50 -19.15 17.06
CA PHE A 98 -1.96 -19.02 15.68
C PHE A 98 -2.24 -17.56 15.29
N THR A 99 -2.70 -16.76 16.25
CA THR A 99 -2.87 -15.30 16.06
C THR A 99 -1.52 -14.65 15.76
N LEU A 100 -0.52 -14.91 16.61
CA LEU A 100 0.83 -14.39 16.45
C LEU A 100 1.43 -14.83 15.11
N SER A 101 1.36 -16.13 14.78
CA SER A 101 1.91 -16.65 13.53
C SER A 101 1.23 -16.06 12.29
N ALA A 102 -0.10 -15.92 12.29
CA ALA A 102 -0.84 -15.36 11.16
C ALA A 102 -0.47 -13.88 10.91
N TRP A 103 -0.42 -13.08 11.98
CA TRP A 103 -0.05 -11.67 11.89
C TRP A 103 1.44 -11.45 11.63
N LEU A 104 2.32 -12.35 12.11
CA LEU A 104 3.74 -12.35 11.77
C LEU A 104 3.93 -12.57 10.26
N ALA A 105 3.25 -13.58 9.69
CA ALA A 105 3.30 -13.85 8.26
C ALA A 105 2.75 -12.66 7.44
N ALA A 106 1.64 -12.06 7.87
CA ALA A 106 1.11 -10.85 7.24
C ALA A 106 2.10 -9.66 7.31
N GLY A 107 2.76 -9.46 8.45
CA GLY A 107 3.76 -8.40 8.63
C GLY A 107 4.96 -8.55 7.69
N PHE A 108 5.51 -9.75 7.57
CA PHE A 108 6.59 -10.03 6.60
C PHE A 108 6.13 -9.84 5.16
N PHE A 109 4.90 -10.27 4.84
CA PHE A 109 4.32 -10.06 3.52
C PHE A 109 4.13 -8.58 3.20
N PHE A 110 3.69 -7.77 4.16
CA PHE A 110 3.55 -6.32 4.00
C PHE A 110 4.90 -5.65 3.80
N ALA A 111 5.92 -6.01 4.59
CA ALA A 111 7.28 -5.51 4.42
C ALA A 111 7.85 -5.86 3.04
N TRP A 112 7.62 -7.09 2.58
CA TRP A 112 7.99 -7.50 1.22
C TRP A 112 7.28 -6.64 0.16
N LEU A 113 5.97 -6.39 0.31
CA LEU A 113 5.21 -5.54 -0.62
C LEU A 113 5.70 -4.08 -0.64
N ILE A 114 6.06 -3.49 0.51
CA ILE A 114 6.58 -2.10 0.57
C ILE A 114 7.74 -1.91 -0.41
N VAL A 115 8.66 -2.87 -0.47
CA VAL A 115 9.83 -2.82 -1.35
C VAL A 115 9.51 -3.30 -2.76
N SER A 116 8.84 -4.45 -2.88
CA SER A 116 8.64 -5.11 -4.18
C SER A 116 7.64 -4.39 -5.07
N VAL A 117 6.60 -3.76 -4.50
CA VAL A 117 5.61 -3.02 -5.31
C VAL A 117 6.25 -1.88 -6.10
N PRO A 118 6.95 -0.90 -5.49
CA PRO A 118 7.55 0.20 -6.23
C PRO A 118 8.74 -0.21 -7.11
N LEU A 119 9.54 -1.21 -6.71
CA LEU A 119 10.81 -1.51 -7.39
C LEU A 119 10.72 -2.64 -8.44
N GLN A 120 9.74 -3.54 -8.34
CA GLN A 120 9.62 -4.68 -9.25
C GLN A 120 8.25 -4.73 -9.91
N ILE A 121 7.17 -4.76 -9.11
CA ILE A 121 5.83 -5.07 -9.61
C ILE A 121 5.28 -3.89 -10.42
N ALA A 122 5.31 -2.67 -9.90
CA ALA A 122 4.77 -1.51 -10.59
C ALA A 122 5.52 -1.22 -11.92
N PRO A 123 6.87 -1.24 -11.97
CA PRO A 123 7.59 -1.09 -13.23
C PRO A 123 7.25 -2.18 -14.26
N GLN A 124 7.11 -3.45 -13.84
CA GLN A 124 6.69 -4.55 -14.72
C GLN A 124 5.29 -4.34 -15.29
N VAL A 125 4.35 -3.87 -14.45
CA VAL A 125 3.01 -3.51 -14.90
C VAL A 125 3.05 -2.36 -15.88
N SER A 126 3.91 -1.36 -15.67
CA SER A 126 4.08 -0.26 -16.62
C SER A 126 4.57 -0.74 -17.99
N VAL A 127 5.52 -1.69 -18.03
CA VAL A 127 6.00 -2.31 -19.28
C VAL A 127 4.89 -3.06 -20.02
N TRP A 128 3.95 -3.65 -19.29
CA TRP A 128 2.82 -4.35 -19.92
C TRP A 128 1.89 -3.39 -20.67
N PHE A 129 1.69 -2.17 -20.14
CA PHE A 129 0.90 -1.14 -20.80
C PHE A 129 1.68 -0.42 -21.91
N GLU A 130 2.95 -0.12 -21.67
CA GLU A 130 3.80 0.60 -22.60
C GLU A 130 5.13 -0.17 -22.84
N PRO A 131 5.17 -1.07 -23.84
CA PRO A 131 6.33 -1.92 -24.09
C PRO A 131 7.63 -1.18 -24.38
N GLN A 132 7.56 0.07 -24.86
CA GLN A 132 8.73 0.91 -25.14
C GLN A 132 9.56 1.17 -23.87
N LEU A 133 8.91 1.16 -22.70
CA LEU A 133 9.59 1.33 -21.42
C LEU A 133 10.54 0.15 -21.10
N ALA A 134 10.31 -1.04 -21.67
CA ALA A 134 11.10 -2.23 -21.38
C ALA A 134 12.60 -2.02 -21.61
N GLN A 135 12.97 -1.23 -22.62
CA GLN A 135 14.36 -0.92 -22.95
C GLN A 135 14.99 0.07 -21.96
N ALA A 136 14.17 0.93 -21.36
CA ALA A 136 14.60 1.94 -20.40
C ALA A 136 14.65 1.39 -18.96
N LEU A 137 13.91 0.31 -18.66
CA LEU A 137 13.93 -0.35 -17.35
C LEU A 137 15.24 -1.10 -17.11
N GLU A 138 16.22 -0.40 -16.58
CA GLU A 138 17.35 -1.03 -15.90
C GLU A 138 16.93 -1.35 -14.47
N LEU A 139 16.39 -2.55 -14.24
CA LEU A 139 16.03 -3.09 -12.91
C LEU A 139 17.27 -3.38 -12.03
N GLY A 140 18.23 -2.46 -11.99
CA GLY A 140 19.49 -2.54 -11.24
C GLY A 140 19.35 -2.51 -9.72
N GLY A 141 18.13 -2.64 -9.19
CA GLY A 141 17.85 -2.63 -7.75
C GLY A 141 17.72 -4.01 -7.10
N ALA A 142 17.85 -5.10 -7.86
CA ALA A 142 17.55 -6.44 -7.35
C ALA A 142 18.53 -6.91 -6.26
N GLU A 143 19.79 -6.47 -6.31
CA GLU A 143 20.86 -6.96 -5.45
C GLU A 143 20.67 -6.59 -3.97
N HIS A 144 20.01 -5.46 -3.69
CA HIS A 144 19.78 -4.97 -2.32
C HIS A 144 18.36 -5.21 -1.79
N LEU A 145 17.51 -5.91 -2.55
CA LEU A 145 16.13 -6.19 -2.14
C LEU A 145 16.04 -6.90 -0.78
N PRO A 146 16.81 -7.97 -0.49
CA PRO A 146 16.65 -8.69 0.78
C PRO A 146 17.01 -7.82 1.98
N MET A 147 18.03 -6.97 1.85
CA MET A 147 18.46 -6.07 2.92
C MET A 147 17.38 -5.00 3.21
N ARG A 148 16.75 -4.46 2.17
CA ARG A 148 15.64 -3.50 2.33
C ARG A 148 14.41 -4.14 2.92
N VAL A 149 14.01 -5.32 2.44
CA VAL A 149 12.89 -6.07 3.03
C VAL A 149 13.17 -6.40 4.49
N ALA A 150 14.40 -6.74 4.85
CA ALA A 150 14.80 -6.97 6.24
C ALA A 150 14.71 -5.69 7.09
N ALA A 151 15.18 -4.55 6.57
CA ALA A 151 15.05 -3.25 7.23
C ALA A 151 13.57 -2.85 7.41
N ASP A 152 12.75 -3.00 6.37
CA ASP A 152 11.31 -2.74 6.42
C ASP A 152 10.59 -3.69 7.38
N SER A 153 11.03 -4.94 7.47
CA SER A 153 10.46 -5.92 8.40
C SER A 153 10.70 -5.52 9.85
N LEU A 154 11.86 -4.90 10.16
CA LEU A 154 12.22 -4.49 11.51
C LEU A 154 11.20 -3.52 12.11
N TRP A 155 10.64 -2.60 11.31
CA TRP A 155 9.58 -1.71 11.77
C TRP A 155 8.17 -2.24 11.45
N THR A 156 7.94 -2.92 10.34
CA THR A 156 6.58 -3.29 9.93
C THR A 156 6.00 -4.40 10.80
N VAL A 157 6.81 -5.43 11.07
CA VAL A 157 6.35 -6.61 11.83
C VAL A 157 5.86 -6.24 13.24
N PRO A 158 6.58 -5.45 14.06
CA PRO A 158 6.10 -5.08 15.39
C PRO A 158 4.74 -4.37 15.40
N PHE A 159 4.51 -3.41 14.48
CA PHE A 159 3.23 -2.68 14.42
C PHE A 159 2.09 -3.57 13.93
N ILE A 160 2.33 -4.44 12.96
CA ILE A 160 1.34 -5.41 12.47
C ILE A 160 1.02 -6.45 13.57
N LEU A 161 2.02 -6.94 14.29
CA LEU A 161 1.81 -7.82 15.46
C LEU A 161 1.05 -7.12 16.58
N LEU A 162 1.31 -5.84 16.82
CA LEU A 162 0.59 -5.06 17.83
C LEU A 162 -0.89 -4.94 17.45
N ALA A 163 -1.18 -4.51 16.22
CA ALA A 163 -2.55 -4.42 15.71
C ALA A 163 -3.26 -5.78 15.73
N GLY A 164 -2.56 -6.86 15.35
CA GLY A 164 -3.10 -8.21 15.36
C GLY A 164 -3.32 -8.81 16.75
N GLY A 165 -2.39 -8.57 17.67
CA GLY A 165 -2.47 -9.05 19.05
C GLY A 165 -3.67 -8.47 19.80
N PHE A 166 -4.02 -7.21 19.51
CA PHE A 166 -5.21 -6.57 20.07
C PHE A 166 -6.52 -6.99 19.39
N GLN A 167 -6.49 -7.68 18.25
CA GLN A 167 -7.71 -8.01 17.50
C GLN A 167 -8.75 -8.73 18.37
N ASN A 168 -8.38 -9.80 19.09
CA ASN A 168 -9.35 -10.58 19.85
C ASN A 168 -10.00 -9.74 20.97
N LEU A 169 -9.20 -8.96 21.70
CA LEU A 169 -9.68 -8.06 22.76
C LEU A 169 -10.63 -7.00 22.20
N LEU A 170 -10.26 -6.37 21.08
CA LEU A 170 -11.03 -5.31 20.47
C LEU A 170 -12.32 -5.84 19.82
N VAL A 171 -12.26 -6.97 19.10
CA VAL A 171 -13.43 -7.57 18.46
C VAL A 171 -14.47 -8.04 19.48
N GLU A 172 -14.03 -8.62 20.60
CA GLU A 172 -14.96 -9.03 21.67
C GLU A 172 -15.70 -7.84 22.28
N SER A 173 -14.99 -6.72 22.52
CA SER A 173 -15.62 -5.50 23.02
C SER A 173 -16.62 -4.90 22.02
N ALA A 174 -16.36 -4.98 20.70
CA ALA A 174 -17.33 -4.57 19.69
C ALA A 174 -18.58 -5.46 19.66
N ILE A 175 -18.45 -6.78 19.80
CA ILE A 175 -19.63 -7.67 19.74
C ILE A 175 -20.63 -7.38 20.87
N PHE A 176 -20.15 -6.95 22.04
CA PHE A 176 -21.00 -6.62 23.18
C PHE A 176 -21.39 -5.14 23.27
N ALA A 177 -20.94 -4.30 22.33
CA ALA A 177 -21.31 -2.89 22.33
C ALA A 177 -22.79 -2.72 21.97
N ALA A 178 -23.53 -2.00 22.82
CA ALA A 178 -24.94 -1.69 22.59
C ALA A 178 -25.15 -0.60 21.51
N ASN A 179 -24.10 0.14 21.16
CA ASN A 179 -24.15 1.26 20.22
C ASN A 179 -23.25 1.02 18.99
N SER A 180 -23.62 1.65 17.87
CA SER A 180 -22.87 1.56 16.62
C SER A 180 -21.43 2.08 16.73
N VAL A 181 -21.17 3.03 17.63
CA VAL A 181 -19.84 3.60 17.85
C VAL A 181 -18.88 2.58 18.46
N GLY A 182 -19.32 1.79 19.46
CA GLY A 182 -18.51 0.74 20.05
C GLY A 182 -18.14 -0.36 19.05
N ASN A 183 -18.98 -0.57 18.03
CA ASN A 183 -18.68 -1.50 16.94
C ASN A 183 -17.52 -1.00 16.06
N VAL A 184 -17.34 0.32 15.89
CA VAL A 184 -16.35 0.91 14.97
C VAL A 184 -14.98 1.13 15.64
N ALA A 185 -14.95 1.33 16.95
CA ALA A 185 -13.74 1.68 17.70
C ALA A 185 -12.54 0.72 17.48
N PRO A 186 -12.71 -0.62 17.45
CA PRO A 186 -11.62 -1.55 17.11
C PRO A 186 -10.95 -1.26 15.78
N PHE A 187 -11.75 -1.01 14.74
CA PHE A 187 -11.27 -0.76 13.39
C PHE A 187 -10.42 0.50 13.32
N LEU A 188 -10.86 1.56 14.00
CA LEU A 188 -10.12 2.83 14.07
C LEU A 188 -8.81 2.68 14.85
N ALA A 189 -8.82 1.93 15.96
CA ALA A 189 -7.61 1.68 16.74
C ALA A 189 -6.58 0.89 15.93
N GLY A 190 -7.00 -0.19 15.27
CA GLY A 190 -6.13 -0.97 14.37
C GLY A 190 -5.60 -0.13 13.22
N ALA A 191 -6.48 0.63 12.55
CA ALA A 191 -6.11 1.53 11.45
C ALA A 191 -5.08 2.57 11.89
N LEU A 192 -5.28 3.23 13.04
CA LEU A 192 -4.36 4.24 13.56
C LEU A 192 -2.96 3.66 13.79
N ILE A 193 -2.85 2.49 14.42
CA ILE A 193 -1.57 1.82 14.69
C ILE A 193 -0.80 1.58 13.39
N VAL A 194 -1.48 1.02 12.38
CA VAL A 194 -0.80 0.67 11.12
C VAL A 194 -0.61 1.85 10.18
N SER A 195 -1.39 2.93 10.30
CA SER A 195 -1.15 4.16 9.56
C SER A 195 0.16 4.82 9.99
N ILE A 196 0.50 4.80 11.29
CA ILE A 196 1.81 5.29 11.78
C ILE A 196 2.94 4.49 11.12
N CYS A 197 2.83 3.16 11.13
CA CYS A 197 3.78 2.28 10.47
C CYS A 197 3.89 2.56 8.96
N GLY A 198 2.75 2.75 8.30
CA GLY A 198 2.71 3.00 6.85
C GLY A 198 3.36 4.32 6.46
N THR A 199 3.18 5.38 7.25
CA THR A 199 3.85 6.67 7.01
C THR A 199 5.37 6.56 7.16
N VAL A 200 5.85 5.81 8.16
CA VAL A 200 7.30 5.56 8.31
C VAL A 200 7.83 4.83 7.06
N ALA A 201 7.13 3.79 6.63
CA ALA A 201 7.50 3.04 5.43
C ALA A 201 7.45 3.89 4.14
N ASP A 202 6.48 4.80 3.98
CA ASP A 202 6.41 5.76 2.87
C ASP A 202 7.66 6.65 2.84
N ASN A 203 8.04 7.25 3.97
CA ASN A 203 9.19 8.15 4.04
C ASN A 203 10.51 7.45 3.68
N PHE A 204 10.68 6.17 4.04
CA PHE A 204 11.91 5.44 3.74
C PHE A 204 11.97 4.91 2.31
N ASN A 205 10.84 4.49 1.74
CA ASN A 205 10.84 3.75 0.47
C ASN A 205 10.27 4.55 -0.71
N ASN A 206 9.15 5.25 -0.52
CA ASN A 206 8.44 5.91 -1.61
C ASN A 206 8.81 7.38 -1.73
N GLU A 207 9.05 8.08 -0.61
CA GLU A 207 9.39 9.50 -0.63
C GLU A 207 10.62 9.82 -1.50
N PRO A 208 11.76 9.10 -1.42
CA PRO A 208 12.93 9.42 -2.24
C PRO A 208 12.66 9.29 -3.75
N LEU A 209 11.84 8.30 -4.12
CA LEU A 209 11.43 8.06 -5.50
C LEU A 209 10.48 9.17 -5.99
N ARG A 210 9.49 9.51 -5.15
CA ARG A 210 8.50 10.54 -5.41
C ARG A 210 9.14 11.91 -5.54
N SER A 211 9.99 12.30 -4.59
CA SER A 211 10.60 13.62 -4.56
C SER A 211 11.50 13.86 -5.76
N ALA A 212 12.19 12.82 -6.26
CA ALA A 212 12.98 12.90 -7.48
C ALA A 212 12.09 13.18 -8.70
N MET A 213 10.95 12.50 -8.80
CA MET A 213 9.98 12.72 -9.88
C MET A 213 9.35 14.12 -9.82
N LEU A 214 8.95 14.57 -8.63
CA LEU A 214 8.43 15.92 -8.42
C LEU A 214 9.46 17.00 -8.76
N ALA A 215 10.74 16.78 -8.44
CA ALA A 215 11.81 17.71 -8.78
C ALA A 215 12.02 17.79 -10.29
N MET A 216 12.02 16.65 -10.98
CA MET A 216 12.11 16.61 -12.44
C MET A 216 10.91 17.31 -13.10
N ASP A 217 9.68 17.03 -12.65
CA ASP A 217 8.48 17.67 -13.18
C ASP A 217 8.50 19.19 -13.05
N ARG A 218 8.94 19.72 -11.89
CA ARG A 218 9.13 21.16 -11.70
C ARG A 218 10.19 21.74 -12.63
N THR A 219 11.28 21.04 -12.88
CA THR A 219 12.33 21.48 -13.81
C THR A 219 11.83 21.51 -15.26
N VAL A 220 11.07 20.49 -15.68
CA VAL A 220 10.43 20.46 -17.00
C VAL A 220 9.41 21.60 -17.13
N GLN A 221 8.55 21.78 -16.13
CA GLN A 221 7.56 22.85 -16.13
C GLN A 221 8.22 24.23 -16.21
N PHE A 222 9.29 24.46 -15.44
CA PHE A 222 10.04 25.72 -15.50
C PHE A 222 10.61 26.00 -16.89
N VAL A 223 11.12 24.98 -17.59
CA VAL A 223 11.65 25.14 -18.97
C VAL A 223 10.53 25.45 -19.96
N LEU A 224 9.36 24.82 -19.82
CA LEU A 224 8.18 25.12 -20.63
C LEU A 224 7.70 26.56 -20.42
N ASP A 225 7.56 26.99 -19.16
CA ASP A 225 7.09 28.34 -18.80
C ASP A 225 8.10 29.43 -19.23
N SER A 226 9.37 29.06 -19.39
CA SER A 226 10.48 29.95 -19.76
C SER A 226 10.84 29.92 -21.25
N ARG A 227 10.07 29.24 -22.11
CA ARG A 227 10.43 29.07 -23.53
C ARG A 227 10.41 30.40 -24.29
N ASP A 228 9.43 31.25 -23.97
CA ASP A 228 9.18 32.53 -24.67
C ASP A 228 9.76 33.75 -23.95
N VAL A 229 10.20 33.57 -22.70
CA VAL A 229 10.76 34.64 -21.87
C VAL A 229 12.23 34.32 -21.63
N ASN A 230 13.13 35.28 -21.92
CA ASN A 230 14.55 35.14 -21.58
C ASN A 230 14.70 34.94 -20.06
N ALA A 231 14.74 33.69 -19.61
CA ALA A 231 14.83 33.37 -18.20
C ALA A 231 16.14 33.88 -17.62
N ASP A 232 16.04 34.49 -16.43
CA ASP A 232 17.21 34.88 -15.65
C ASP A 232 18.16 33.68 -15.49
N PRO A 233 19.46 33.79 -15.86
CA PRO A 233 20.44 32.74 -15.66
C PRO A 233 20.51 32.22 -14.22
N ALA A 234 20.22 33.06 -13.21
CA ALA A 234 20.19 32.60 -11.82
C ALA A 234 18.99 31.69 -11.54
N ALA A 235 17.79 32.03 -12.04
CA ALA A 235 16.60 31.18 -11.95
C ALA A 235 16.81 29.86 -12.70
N SER A 236 17.43 29.90 -13.89
CA SER A 236 17.75 28.72 -14.69
C SER A 236 18.68 27.73 -13.95
N ARG A 237 19.71 28.25 -13.27
CA ARG A 237 20.61 27.43 -12.44
C ARG A 237 19.90 26.83 -11.23
N LYS A 238 19.08 27.62 -10.54
CA LYS A 238 18.33 27.18 -9.36
C LYS A 238 17.36 26.04 -9.67
N ASN A 239 16.72 26.08 -10.83
CA ASN A 239 15.77 25.05 -11.27
C ASN A 239 16.43 23.93 -12.08
N HIS A 240 17.77 23.86 -12.14
CA HIS A 240 18.50 22.82 -12.85
C HIS A 240 18.12 22.68 -14.33
N ALA A 241 17.67 23.75 -15.00
CA ALA A 241 17.24 23.72 -16.39
C ALA A 241 18.37 23.28 -17.36
N GLY A 242 19.62 23.40 -16.92
CA GLY A 242 20.79 22.87 -17.64
C GLY A 242 20.76 21.36 -17.88
N SER A 243 20.08 20.59 -17.03
CA SER A 243 19.93 19.13 -17.17
C SER A 243 19.17 18.72 -18.43
N LEU A 244 18.29 19.59 -18.95
CA LEU A 244 17.42 19.34 -20.10
C LEU A 244 18.00 19.85 -21.44
N ARG A 245 19.24 20.35 -21.46
CA ARG A 245 19.83 20.96 -22.67
C ARG A 245 19.87 20.02 -23.86
N GLY A 246 20.07 18.72 -23.64
CA GLY A 246 20.16 17.71 -24.70
C GLY A 246 18.84 17.43 -25.42
N ILE A 247 17.70 17.82 -24.83
CA ILE A 247 16.35 17.50 -25.33
C ILE A 247 15.44 18.72 -25.41
N LYS A 248 15.99 19.94 -25.24
CA LYS A 248 15.22 21.18 -25.03
C LYS A 248 14.15 21.42 -26.09
N ASP A 249 14.45 21.11 -27.35
CA ASP A 249 13.55 21.39 -28.46
C ASP A 249 12.41 20.36 -28.58
N GLN A 250 12.54 19.22 -27.89
CA GLN A 250 11.58 18.10 -27.92
C GLN A 250 10.64 18.07 -26.70
N ILE A 251 10.81 19.01 -25.75
CA ILE A 251 9.97 19.08 -24.55
C ILE A 251 8.58 19.61 -24.93
N THR A 252 7.56 18.80 -24.62
CA THR A 252 6.14 19.09 -24.80
C THR A 252 5.42 19.23 -23.46
N GLN A 253 4.26 19.89 -23.46
CA GLN A 253 3.41 20.01 -22.27
C GLN A 253 2.86 18.64 -21.86
N ASP A 254 2.34 17.89 -22.83
CA ASP A 254 1.90 16.51 -22.65
C ASP A 254 3.13 15.61 -22.49
N ARG A 255 3.25 15.03 -21.30
CA ARG A 255 4.36 14.16 -20.90
C ARG A 255 3.87 13.13 -19.91
N ALA A 256 4.53 11.98 -19.87
CA ALA A 256 4.35 10.98 -18.82
C ALA A 256 5.70 10.60 -18.23
N MET A 257 5.79 10.53 -16.91
CA MET A 257 7.04 10.21 -16.19
C MET A 257 6.92 8.87 -15.47
N THR A 258 7.90 8.00 -15.63
CA THR A 258 8.00 6.76 -14.88
C THR A 258 9.41 6.59 -14.32
N ILE A 259 9.52 5.99 -13.15
CA ILE A 259 10.82 5.60 -12.60
C ILE A 259 11.27 4.33 -13.31
N THR A 260 12.50 4.34 -13.81
CA THR A 260 13.10 3.23 -14.54
C THR A 260 14.22 2.54 -13.77
N GLY A 261 14.84 3.24 -12.82
CA GLY A 261 15.92 2.70 -12.01
C GLY A 261 16.09 3.44 -10.69
N TYR A 262 16.61 2.75 -9.69
CA TYR A 262 16.98 3.34 -8.41
C TYR A 262 18.24 2.68 -7.85
N SER A 263 19.23 3.50 -7.49
CA SER A 263 20.42 3.09 -6.76
C SER A 263 20.45 3.75 -5.38
N SER A 264 20.43 2.94 -4.32
CA SER A 264 20.50 3.45 -2.94
C SER A 264 21.81 4.13 -2.62
N ASP A 265 22.91 3.62 -3.18
CA ASP A 265 24.26 4.00 -2.75
C ASP A 265 24.56 5.47 -3.07
N LEU A 266 24.00 5.97 -4.16
CA LEU A 266 24.18 7.34 -4.63
C LEU A 266 22.90 8.19 -4.50
N GLY A 267 21.81 7.61 -4.00
CA GLY A 267 20.50 8.28 -4.04
C GLY A 267 20.08 8.65 -5.46
N GLU A 268 20.51 7.85 -6.44
CA GLU A 268 20.29 8.09 -7.86
C GLU A 268 18.96 7.45 -8.28
N VAL A 269 18.06 8.27 -8.83
CA VAL A 269 16.79 7.85 -9.41
C VAL A 269 16.84 8.14 -10.90
N ARG A 270 16.60 7.12 -11.71
CA ARG A 270 16.43 7.26 -13.17
C ARG A 270 14.95 7.33 -13.51
N ILE A 271 14.61 8.30 -14.33
CA ILE A 271 13.25 8.66 -14.71
C ILE A 271 13.19 8.66 -16.23
N ALA A 272 12.33 7.83 -16.80
CA ALA A 272 11.96 7.97 -18.20
C ALA A 272 10.82 8.98 -18.33
N ILE A 273 10.97 9.92 -19.25
CA ILE A 273 9.96 10.91 -19.61
C ILE A 273 9.55 10.65 -21.05
N GLN A 274 8.31 10.24 -21.25
CA GLN A 274 7.70 10.08 -22.57
C GLN A 274 7.06 11.41 -22.97
N PHE A 275 7.65 12.05 -23.96
CA PHE A 275 7.07 13.15 -24.73
C PHE A 275 6.40 12.60 -25.99
N GLU A 276 5.73 13.46 -26.77
CA GLU A 276 5.01 13.04 -27.98
C GLU A 276 5.89 12.28 -28.99
N THR A 277 7.14 12.72 -29.17
CA THR A 277 8.04 12.18 -30.20
C THR A 277 9.35 11.62 -29.64
N LEU A 278 9.53 11.63 -28.31
CA LEU A 278 10.80 11.30 -27.67
C LEU A 278 10.58 10.59 -26.34
N LEU A 279 11.31 9.50 -26.14
CA LEU A 279 11.55 8.95 -24.80
C LEU A 279 12.88 9.48 -24.29
N ALA A 280 12.86 10.29 -23.24
CA ALA A 280 14.06 10.78 -22.57
C ALA A 280 14.37 9.95 -21.32
N ASP A 281 15.65 9.63 -21.10
CA ASP A 281 16.16 9.03 -19.87
C ASP A 281 16.90 10.12 -19.06
N CYS A 282 16.39 10.37 -17.86
CA CYS A 282 16.83 11.43 -16.98
C CYS A 282 17.34 10.89 -15.66
N THR A 283 18.48 11.40 -15.20
CA THR A 283 19.07 11.06 -13.91
C THR A 283 18.86 12.18 -12.89
N VAL A 284 18.33 11.81 -11.72
CA VAL A 284 18.15 12.70 -10.58
C VAL A 284 18.95 12.15 -9.40
N ILE A 285 19.77 12.99 -8.78
CA ILE A 285 20.55 12.62 -7.59
C ILE A 285 20.12 13.54 -6.45
N TYR A 286 19.65 12.99 -5.33
CA TYR A 286 19.15 13.75 -4.18
C TYR A 286 18.19 14.89 -4.55
N ASN A 287 17.19 14.60 -5.39
CA ASN A 287 16.19 15.57 -5.89
C ASN A 287 16.76 16.69 -6.76
N GLN A 288 17.96 16.54 -7.31
CA GLN A 288 18.55 17.46 -8.27
C GLN A 288 18.66 16.79 -9.64
N PRO A 289 17.91 17.25 -10.65
CA PRO A 289 18.08 16.83 -12.03
C PRO A 289 19.51 17.11 -12.50
N ILE A 290 20.22 16.08 -12.94
CA ILE A 290 21.62 16.18 -13.36
C ILE A 290 21.71 16.24 -14.88
N ILE A 291 21.14 15.25 -15.56
CA ILE A 291 21.23 15.11 -17.01
C ILE A 291 20.01 14.37 -17.55
N CYS A 292 19.55 14.81 -18.72
CA CYS A 292 18.56 14.12 -19.54
C CYS A 292 19.09 13.92 -20.96
N LYS A 293 18.92 12.72 -21.49
CA LYS A 293 19.35 12.33 -22.84
C LYS A 293 18.24 11.53 -23.53
N PRO A 294 18.17 11.50 -24.87
CA PRO A 294 17.34 10.52 -25.58
C PRO A 294 17.65 9.10 -25.11
N ALA A 295 16.61 8.29 -24.86
CA ALA A 295 16.77 6.87 -24.57
C ALA A 295 17.36 6.17 -25.80
N GLN A 296 18.38 5.32 -25.58
CA GLN A 296 19.04 4.59 -26.66
C GLN A 296 18.03 3.62 -27.30
N GLY A 297 17.79 3.74 -28.61
CA GLY A 297 16.86 2.87 -29.37
C GLY A 297 15.65 3.55 -30.00
N SER A 298 15.65 4.89 -30.12
CA SER A 298 14.55 5.68 -30.70
C SER A 298 14.79 6.18 -32.14
N ASP A 299 15.74 5.58 -32.86
CA ASP A 299 16.04 5.88 -34.28
C ASP A 299 15.22 5.02 -35.27
#